data_AF-A0A7K4N897-F1
#
_entry.id   AF-A0A7K4N897-F1
#
_cell.length_a   1.000
_cell.length_b   1.000
_cell.length_c   1.000
_cell.angle_alpha   90.00
_cell.angle_beta   90.00
_cell.angle_gamma   90.00
#
_symmetry.space_group_name_H-M   'P 1'
#
loop_
_entity.id
_entity.type
_entity.pdbx_description
1 polymer ?
#
loop_
_entity_poly.entity_id
_entity_poly.type
_entity_poly.pdbx_seq_one_letter_code
_entity_poly.pdbx_strand_id
1 'polypeptide(L)'
;SKEFFDYVFLGEGSADKVSGIEASTVEEIRKEFAYFYPVDSRHSGRDLVPNHLTFFVFNHVAIFPEDNWPQQIVVNGSVLMDGKKMSKSMGNIIPLRQAIKDYGADPIRLAIIISAELLQDADFNLESVGGIKNKLASILEECSRLKPGQISNSEAEDRWIASRVQNLIANVTGSVEKMRLREALHEILFAFEGDLAWYLKRAKAKGRNDYDGILHQIQSTRVALLSPFAPHIAEEMWEKLSNPKMVSKTSWPEIDTGVIDAKAIQAEDLLKSIINDIANILKVTKITPKKITIYTADSFKCTAYHAILEQVMNEQTNMGVIMKELINNPETSDIKKNPDFVQKAIKDILSEPTEIRKTKLEVKDFDEKQFLSSELGSIIQQDFGVEVTVFAEDDSNIYDPKGKARHARPFKPAILIE
;
A
#
# COMPACT_ATOMS: atom_id res chain seq x y z
N SER A 1 -0.24 40.69 35.10
CA SER A 1 1.02 41.44 35.30
C SER A 1 2.16 40.63 34.69
N LYS A 2 3.41 41.10 34.74
CA LYS A 2 4.56 40.37 34.18
C LYS A 2 4.79 39.06 34.93
N GLU A 3 4.69 39.13 36.25
CA GLU A 3 4.90 38.03 37.21
C GLU A 3 3.93 36.86 36.95
N PHE A 4 2.71 37.15 36.49
CA PHE A 4 1.75 36.12 36.08
C PHE A 4 2.27 35.31 34.89
N PHE A 5 2.80 35.96 33.86
CA PHE A 5 3.30 35.27 32.68
C PHE A 5 4.63 34.56 32.96
N ASP A 6 5.51 35.15 33.77
CA ASP A 6 6.73 34.49 34.23
C ASP A 6 6.40 33.22 35.02
N TYR A 7 5.37 33.24 35.88
CA TYR A 7 4.90 32.02 36.55
C TYR A 7 4.31 31.00 35.58
N VAL A 8 3.37 31.41 34.71
CA VAL A 8 2.68 30.48 33.80
C VAL A 8 3.66 29.83 32.83
N PHE A 9 4.55 30.61 32.21
CA PHE A 9 5.42 30.13 31.14
C PHE A 9 6.79 29.64 31.62
N LEU A 10 7.38 30.28 32.64
CA LEU A 10 8.75 30.00 33.10
C LEU A 10 8.77 29.31 34.47
N GLY A 11 7.68 29.35 35.23
CA GLY A 11 7.58 28.75 36.56
C GLY A 11 8.16 29.61 37.65
N GLU A 12 8.37 30.89 37.39
CA GLU A 12 8.98 31.82 38.33
C GLU A 12 7.93 32.41 39.28
N GLY A 13 8.18 32.36 40.58
CA GLY A 13 7.28 32.91 41.61
C GLY A 13 6.28 31.89 42.18
N SER A 14 5.14 32.37 42.67
CA SER A 14 4.11 31.53 43.30
C SER A 14 2.70 31.97 42.90
N ALA A 15 1.82 30.99 42.65
CA ALA A 15 0.48 31.19 42.09
C ALA A 15 -0.39 32.18 42.90
N ASP A 16 -0.22 32.21 44.22
CA ASP A 16 -0.93 33.08 45.17
C ASP A 16 -0.50 34.56 45.12
N LYS A 17 0.64 34.88 44.49
CA LYS A 17 1.24 36.22 44.53
C LYS A 17 1.34 36.91 43.18
N VAL A 18 1.10 36.17 42.11
CA VAL A 18 1.39 36.64 40.74
C VAL A 18 0.18 37.30 40.07
N SER A 19 -1.02 37.17 40.66
CA SER A 19 -2.24 37.79 40.15
C SER A 19 -3.31 37.97 41.23
N GLY A 20 -4.44 38.57 40.88
CA GLY A 20 -5.65 38.62 41.73
C GLY A 20 -6.63 37.46 41.49
N ILE A 21 -6.19 36.41 40.78
CA ILE A 21 -6.97 35.20 40.48
C ILE A 21 -6.67 34.14 41.57
N GLU A 22 -7.60 33.22 41.80
CA GLU A 22 -7.40 32.09 42.69
C GLU A 22 -6.16 31.27 42.27
N ALA A 23 -5.31 30.93 43.24
CA ALA A 23 -4.06 30.21 43.00
C ALA A 23 -4.27 28.88 42.26
N SER A 24 -5.35 28.16 42.57
CA SER A 24 -5.72 26.90 41.91
C SER A 24 -5.92 27.06 40.40
N THR A 25 -6.60 28.14 39.97
CA THR A 25 -6.80 28.47 38.55
C THR A 25 -5.49 28.87 37.89
N VAL A 26 -4.63 29.62 38.57
CA VAL A 26 -3.31 30.02 38.03
C VAL A 26 -2.41 28.79 37.83
N GLU A 27 -2.45 27.83 38.76
CA GLU A 27 -1.77 26.54 38.64
C GLU A 27 -2.33 25.69 37.49
N GLU A 28 -3.65 25.69 37.30
CA GLU A 28 -4.31 25.00 36.18
C GLU A 28 -3.86 25.58 34.83
N ILE A 29 -3.82 26.90 34.69
CA ILE A 29 -3.32 27.58 33.48
C ILE A 29 -1.87 27.18 33.19
N ARG A 30 -1.01 27.11 34.22
CA ARG A 30 0.36 26.66 34.07
C ARG A 30 0.43 25.19 33.64
N LYS A 31 -0.39 24.31 34.23
CA LYS A 31 -0.46 22.88 33.88
C LYS A 31 -0.86 22.69 32.42
N GLU A 32 -1.82 23.46 31.92
CA GLU A 32 -2.22 23.45 30.51
C GLU A 32 -1.04 23.82 29.60
N PHE A 33 -0.33 24.91 29.89
CA PHE A 33 0.86 25.28 29.12
C PHE A 33 1.93 24.18 29.17
N ALA A 34 2.27 23.69 30.36
CA ALA A 34 3.31 22.67 30.55
C ALA A 34 2.95 21.30 29.95
N TYR A 35 1.66 21.03 29.72
CA TYR A 35 1.18 19.82 29.05
C TYR A 35 1.27 19.92 27.52
N PHE A 36 0.87 21.06 26.95
CA PHE A 36 0.79 21.24 25.49
C PHE A 36 2.08 21.76 24.83
N TYR A 37 3.02 22.33 25.60
CA TYR A 37 4.34 22.69 25.08
C TYR A 37 5.34 21.54 25.25
N PRO A 38 6.34 21.40 24.35
CA PRO A 38 6.66 22.28 23.22
C PRO A 38 5.68 22.20 22.04
N VAL A 39 5.80 23.13 21.09
CA VAL A 39 5.06 23.03 19.81
C VAL A 39 5.61 21.86 18.99
N ASP A 40 4.85 20.76 18.93
CA ASP A 40 5.24 19.55 18.19
C ASP A 40 5.46 19.83 16.70
N SER A 41 4.49 20.47 16.04
CA SER A 41 4.59 20.80 14.62
C SER A 41 3.90 22.11 14.27
N ARG A 42 4.61 22.98 13.55
CA ARG A 42 4.09 24.24 12.98
C ARG A 42 4.01 24.15 11.46
N HIS A 43 2.78 24.10 10.93
CA HIS A 43 2.52 24.05 9.49
C HIS A 43 2.34 25.45 8.90
N SER A 44 2.94 25.72 7.73
CA SER A 44 2.88 27.04 7.09
C SER A 44 3.26 27.02 5.61
N GLY A 45 2.80 28.03 4.85
CA GLY A 45 3.29 28.29 3.50
C GLY A 45 4.77 28.71 3.47
N ARG A 46 5.46 28.35 2.39
CA ARG A 46 6.90 28.66 2.16
C ARG A 46 7.25 30.15 2.18
N ASP A 47 6.29 31.01 1.89
CA ASP A 47 6.42 32.47 1.90
C ASP A 47 6.66 33.04 3.31
N LEU A 48 6.31 32.29 4.36
CA LEU A 48 6.50 32.69 5.76
C LEU A 48 7.84 32.24 6.36
N VAL A 49 8.61 31.41 5.65
CA VAL A 49 9.95 30.96 6.08
C VAL A 49 10.88 32.15 6.37
N PRO A 50 11.10 33.11 5.44
CA PRO A 50 12.07 34.19 5.65
C PRO A 50 11.60 35.29 6.63
N ASN A 51 10.41 35.17 7.22
CA ASN A 51 9.84 36.17 8.12
C ASN A 51 9.25 35.51 9.39
N HIS A 52 7.95 35.24 9.42
CA HIS A 52 7.21 34.74 10.58
C HIS A 52 7.83 33.48 11.17
N LEU A 53 8.20 32.47 10.37
CA LEU A 53 8.78 31.23 10.90
C LEU A 53 10.18 31.45 11.45
N THR A 54 10.96 32.35 10.85
CA THR A 54 12.26 32.75 11.38
C THR A 54 12.10 33.49 12.72
N PHE A 55 11.18 34.45 12.81
CA PHE A 55 10.87 35.15 14.07
C PHE A 55 10.24 34.22 15.11
N PHE A 56 9.46 33.23 14.70
CA PHE A 56 8.90 32.20 15.57
C PHE A 56 10.01 31.48 16.32
N VAL A 57 11.06 31.04 15.63
CA VAL A 57 12.24 30.41 16.27
C VAL A 57 12.97 31.41 17.17
N PHE A 58 13.29 32.61 16.68
CA PHE A 58 14.02 33.61 17.48
C PHE A 58 13.31 33.97 18.79
N ASN A 59 12.00 34.18 18.75
CA ASN A 59 11.24 34.51 19.96
C ASN A 59 11.18 33.33 20.92
N HIS A 60 11.10 32.08 20.43
CA HIS A 60 11.09 30.93 21.33
C HIS A 60 12.42 30.77 22.06
N VAL A 61 13.54 30.91 21.34
CA VAL A 61 14.89 30.85 21.93
C VAL A 61 15.13 32.00 22.92
N ALA A 62 14.55 33.17 22.68
CA ALA A 62 14.74 34.33 23.55
C ALA A 62 13.91 34.27 24.85
N ILE A 63 12.77 33.56 24.85
CA ILE A 63 11.81 33.58 25.96
C ILE A 63 11.81 32.26 26.74
N PHE A 64 11.82 31.12 26.05
CA PHE A 64 11.56 29.82 26.66
C PHE A 64 12.85 29.02 26.86
N PRO A 65 12.89 28.15 27.89
CA PRO A 65 13.96 27.17 28.03
C PRO A 65 13.98 26.20 26.83
N GLU A 66 15.12 25.54 26.61
CA GLU A 66 15.36 24.67 25.46
C GLU A 66 14.33 23.55 25.32
N ASP A 67 13.88 22.97 26.44
CA ASP A 67 12.84 21.92 26.46
C ASP A 67 11.49 22.37 25.87
N ASN A 68 11.25 23.69 25.80
CA ASN A 68 10.04 24.30 25.24
C ASN A 68 10.23 24.84 23.82
N TRP A 69 11.38 24.57 23.17
CA TRP A 69 11.60 25.00 21.79
C TRP A 69 10.76 24.19 20.80
N PRO A 70 10.34 24.79 19.66
CA PRO A 70 9.55 24.09 18.65
C PRO A 70 10.27 22.86 18.09
N GLN A 71 9.55 21.74 17.98
CA GLN A 71 10.13 20.45 17.58
C GLN A 71 10.20 20.30 16.05
N GLN A 72 9.19 20.78 15.33
CA GLN A 72 9.12 20.68 13.87
C GLN A 72 8.46 21.90 13.21
N ILE A 73 8.96 22.29 12.04
CA ILE A 73 8.28 23.21 11.11
C ILE A 73 8.04 22.46 9.79
N VAL A 74 6.77 22.41 9.37
CA VAL A 74 6.35 21.78 8.13
C VAL A 74 5.95 22.87 7.14
N VAL A 75 6.61 22.89 5.99
CA VAL A 75 6.42 23.94 4.99
C VAL A 75 5.67 23.40 3.78
N ASN A 76 4.59 24.07 3.38
CA ASN A 76 3.83 23.75 2.18
C ASN A 76 4.02 24.74 1.02
N GLY A 77 3.80 24.27 -0.21
CA GLY A 77 3.72 25.11 -1.40
C GLY A 77 2.44 25.96 -1.45
N SER A 78 2.34 26.79 -2.49
CA SER A 78 1.15 27.60 -2.76
C SER A 78 0.05 26.78 -3.41
N VAL A 79 -1.21 27.21 -3.26
CA VAL A 79 -2.34 26.61 -3.99
C VAL A 79 -2.56 27.40 -5.28
N LEU A 80 -2.57 26.69 -6.41
CA LEU A 80 -2.92 27.19 -7.74
C LEU A 80 -4.38 26.81 -8.06
N MET A 81 -4.96 27.48 -9.04
CA MET A 81 -6.27 27.13 -9.61
C MET A 81 -6.11 27.00 -11.12
N ASP A 82 -6.34 25.80 -11.64
CA ASP A 82 -6.14 25.43 -13.05
C ASP A 82 -4.75 25.88 -13.57
N GLY A 83 -3.70 25.60 -12.79
CA GLY A 83 -2.30 25.94 -13.08
C GLY A 83 -1.94 27.42 -12.91
N LYS A 84 -2.89 28.28 -12.50
CA LYS A 84 -2.67 29.72 -12.32
C LYS A 84 -2.67 30.11 -10.86
N LYS A 85 -1.85 31.09 -10.50
CA LYS A 85 -1.86 31.67 -9.14
C LYS A 85 -3.26 32.20 -8.83
N MET A 86 -3.81 31.84 -7.67
CA MET A 86 -5.10 32.39 -7.23
C MET A 86 -4.95 33.86 -6.83
N SER A 87 -5.80 34.75 -7.36
CA SER A 87 -5.85 36.15 -6.93
C SER A 87 -7.23 36.76 -7.12
N LYS A 88 -7.60 37.69 -6.23
CA LYS A 88 -8.89 38.41 -6.33
C LYS A 88 -8.99 39.22 -7.62
N SER A 89 -7.87 39.80 -8.07
CA SER A 89 -7.81 40.62 -9.29
C SER A 89 -7.98 39.81 -10.57
N MET A 90 -7.53 38.55 -10.61
CA MET A 90 -7.73 37.66 -11.75
C MET A 90 -9.10 36.96 -11.74
N GLY A 91 -9.90 37.12 -10.68
CA GLY A 91 -11.23 36.51 -10.56
C GLY A 91 -11.21 34.98 -10.39
N ASN A 92 -10.04 34.35 -10.30
CA ASN A 92 -9.84 32.90 -10.15
C ASN A 92 -9.68 32.51 -8.67
N ILE A 93 -10.66 32.87 -7.84
CA ILE A 93 -10.73 32.45 -6.44
C ILE A 93 -12.10 31.87 -6.17
N ILE A 94 -12.12 30.68 -5.59
CA ILE A 94 -13.32 30.09 -5.01
C ILE A 94 -13.25 30.27 -3.50
N PRO A 95 -14.17 31.03 -2.87
CA PRO A 95 -14.23 31.13 -1.42
C PRO A 95 -14.45 29.75 -0.79
N LEU A 96 -13.70 29.40 0.26
CA LEU A 96 -13.76 28.08 0.90
C LEU A 96 -15.19 27.67 1.29
N ARG A 97 -15.98 28.59 1.87
CA ARG A 97 -17.38 28.32 2.23
C ARG A 97 -18.25 27.96 1.03
N GLN A 98 -18.01 28.61 -0.11
CA GLN A 98 -18.73 28.32 -1.35
C GLN A 98 -18.31 26.96 -1.90
N ALA A 99 -17.00 26.68 -1.93
CA ALA A 99 -16.49 25.38 -2.34
C ALA A 99 -17.11 24.24 -1.50
N ILE A 100 -17.10 24.36 -0.17
CA ILE A 100 -17.68 23.35 0.74
C ILE A 100 -19.18 23.17 0.46
N LYS A 101 -19.93 24.25 0.24
CA LYS A 101 -21.36 24.18 -0.07
C LYS A 101 -21.64 23.43 -1.37
N ASP A 102 -20.82 23.64 -2.40
CA ASP A 102 -21.06 23.09 -3.73
C ASP A 102 -20.55 21.65 -3.87
N TYR A 103 -19.43 21.32 -3.22
CA TYR A 103 -18.72 20.05 -3.43
C TYR A 103 -18.61 19.16 -2.20
N GLY A 104 -18.89 19.69 -1.00
CA GLY A 104 -18.67 19.00 0.28
C GLY A 104 -17.25 19.17 0.80
N ALA A 105 -17.09 19.07 2.13
CA ALA A 105 -15.79 19.28 2.79
C ALA A 105 -14.77 18.20 2.42
N ASP A 106 -15.17 16.93 2.44
CA ASP A 106 -14.24 15.81 2.25
C ASP A 106 -13.65 15.73 0.83
N PRO A 107 -14.43 15.85 -0.26
CA PRO A 107 -13.85 15.90 -1.60
C PRO A 107 -12.83 17.02 -1.78
N ILE A 108 -13.05 18.19 -1.17
CA ILE A 108 -12.11 19.32 -1.23
C ILE A 108 -10.84 19.02 -0.43
N ARG A 109 -10.96 18.48 0.80
CA ARG A 109 -9.82 18.09 1.62
C ARG A 109 -8.91 17.14 0.85
N LEU A 110 -9.49 16.08 0.29
CA LEU A 110 -8.74 15.07 -0.45
C LEU A 110 -8.15 15.63 -1.76
N ALA A 111 -8.89 16.48 -2.48
CA ALA A 111 -8.40 17.08 -3.73
C ALA A 111 -7.15 17.93 -3.51
N ILE A 112 -7.11 18.69 -2.42
CA ILE A 112 -5.94 19.50 -2.07
C ILE A 112 -4.77 18.59 -1.70
N ILE A 113 -4.97 17.61 -0.81
CA ILE A 113 -3.89 16.76 -0.31
C ILE A 113 -3.31 15.86 -1.42
N ILE A 114 -4.14 15.34 -2.33
CA ILE A 114 -3.68 14.49 -3.44
C ILE A 114 -2.92 15.27 -4.52
N SER A 115 -3.17 16.57 -4.65
CA SER A 115 -2.60 17.37 -5.74
C SER A 115 -1.07 17.54 -5.64
N ALA A 116 -0.50 17.53 -4.44
CA ALA A 116 0.90 17.83 -4.22
C ALA A 116 1.44 17.24 -2.91
N GLU A 117 2.75 16.95 -2.90
CA GLU A 117 3.49 16.76 -1.65
C GLU A 117 3.83 18.11 -1.02
N LEU A 118 4.13 18.13 0.29
CA LEU A 118 4.24 19.35 1.10
C LEU A 118 4.92 20.54 0.37
N LEU A 119 6.15 20.44 -0.11
CA LEU A 119 6.87 21.57 -0.72
C LEU A 119 6.41 21.99 -2.12
N GLN A 120 5.60 21.18 -2.78
CA GLN A 120 5.14 21.42 -4.15
C GLN A 120 3.90 22.34 -4.14
N ASP A 121 3.75 23.12 -5.21
CA ASP A 121 2.53 23.89 -5.39
C ASP A 121 1.37 22.94 -5.71
N ALA A 122 0.29 23.05 -4.95
CA ALA A 122 -0.92 22.24 -5.06
C ALA A 122 -1.83 22.83 -6.12
N ASP A 123 -2.13 22.09 -7.19
CA ASP A 123 -3.07 22.55 -8.21
C ASP A 123 -4.50 22.11 -7.87
N PHE A 124 -5.35 23.07 -7.52
CA PHE A 124 -6.77 22.84 -7.27
C PHE A 124 -7.55 22.99 -8.58
N ASN A 125 -8.21 21.92 -9.01
CA ASN A 125 -9.14 21.94 -10.13
C ASN A 125 -10.42 21.18 -9.79
N LEU A 126 -11.55 21.64 -10.35
CA LEU A 126 -12.88 21.12 -10.03
C LEU A 126 -13.11 19.70 -10.60
N GLU A 127 -12.38 19.33 -11.65
CA GLU A 127 -12.42 17.99 -12.22
C GLU A 127 -11.94 16.94 -11.21
N SER A 128 -10.81 17.20 -10.54
CA SER A 128 -10.25 16.33 -9.51
C SER A 128 -11.20 16.20 -8.31
N VAL A 129 -11.86 17.30 -7.91
CA VAL A 129 -12.88 17.29 -6.85
C VAL A 129 -14.04 16.37 -7.23
N GLY A 130 -14.53 16.46 -8.48
CA GLY A 130 -15.58 15.59 -9.00
C GLY A 130 -15.17 14.11 -9.01
N GLY A 131 -13.95 13.81 -9.49
CA GLY A 131 -13.42 12.45 -9.51
C GLY A 131 -13.31 11.83 -8.11
N ILE A 132 -12.81 12.60 -7.15
CA ILE A 132 -12.72 12.17 -5.74
C ILE A 132 -14.11 11.96 -5.13
N LYS A 133 -15.06 12.88 -5.37
CA LYS A 133 -16.43 12.74 -4.90
C LYS A 133 -17.05 11.43 -5.41
N ASN A 134 -16.88 11.12 -6.70
CA ASN A 134 -17.36 9.87 -7.28
C ASN A 134 -16.65 8.65 -6.67
N LYS A 135 -15.34 8.73 -6.41
CA LYS A 135 -14.60 7.63 -5.78
C LYS A 135 -15.09 7.36 -4.35
N LEU A 136 -15.31 8.41 -3.56
CA LEU A 136 -15.87 8.31 -2.21
C LEU A 136 -17.29 7.72 -2.24
N ALA A 137 -18.12 8.13 -3.20
CA ALA A 137 -19.47 7.57 -3.37
C ALA A 137 -19.44 6.07 -3.69
N SER A 138 -18.53 5.62 -4.56
CA SER A 138 -18.33 4.19 -4.86
C SER A 138 -17.99 3.37 -3.62
N ILE A 139 -17.03 3.86 -2.82
CA ILE A 139 -16.62 3.17 -1.58
C ILE A 139 -17.78 3.13 -0.57
N LEU A 140 -18.56 4.22 -0.45
CA LEU A 140 -19.74 4.24 0.41
C LEU A 140 -20.79 3.21 -0.03
N GLU A 141 -21.01 3.08 -1.34
CA GLU A 141 -21.94 2.10 -1.89
C GLU A 141 -21.48 0.66 -1.60
N GLU A 142 -20.18 0.38 -1.74
CA GLU A 142 -19.56 -0.88 -1.33
C GLU A 142 -19.80 -1.16 0.16
N CYS A 143 -19.49 -0.20 1.03
CA CYS A 143 -19.69 -0.32 2.47
C CYS A 143 -21.15 -0.60 2.84
N SER A 144 -22.10 -0.01 2.10
CA SER A 144 -23.54 -0.15 2.35
C SER A 144 -24.08 -1.56 2.05
N ARG A 145 -23.40 -2.32 1.17
CA ARG A 145 -23.78 -3.69 0.82
C ARG A 145 -23.22 -4.74 1.77
N LEU A 146 -22.20 -4.38 2.54
CA LEU A 146 -21.49 -5.31 3.42
C LEU A 146 -22.08 -5.32 4.83
N LYS A 147 -22.02 -6.47 5.48
CA LYS A 147 -22.42 -6.65 6.88
C LYS A 147 -21.35 -7.43 7.64
N PRO A 148 -21.24 -7.23 8.96
CA PRO A 148 -20.40 -8.07 9.79
C PRO A 148 -20.81 -9.54 9.59
N GLY A 149 -19.83 -10.40 9.35
CA GLY A 149 -20.05 -11.80 9.01
C GLY A 149 -18.89 -12.68 9.43
N GLN A 150 -19.07 -14.00 9.28
CA GLN A 150 -17.98 -14.94 9.49
C GLN A 150 -16.92 -14.76 8.39
N ILE A 151 -15.66 -14.85 8.79
CA ILE A 151 -14.52 -14.75 7.90
C ILE A 151 -13.99 -16.16 7.67
N SER A 152 -14.27 -16.71 6.49
CA SER A 152 -13.60 -17.92 6.04
C SER A 152 -12.21 -17.54 5.53
N ASN A 153 -11.15 -17.85 6.28
CA ASN A 153 -9.76 -17.71 5.81
C ASN A 153 -9.23 -19.01 5.17
N SER A 154 -10.13 -19.80 4.57
CA SER A 154 -9.82 -21.15 4.10
C SER A 154 -9.12 -21.14 2.74
N GLU A 155 -9.47 -20.21 1.84
CA GLU A 155 -8.95 -20.22 0.47
C GLU A 155 -7.63 -19.44 0.33
N ALA A 156 -6.89 -19.73 -0.75
CA ALA A 156 -5.63 -19.08 -1.04
C ALA A 156 -5.79 -17.56 -1.26
N GLU A 157 -6.83 -17.14 -1.98
CA GLU A 157 -7.11 -15.72 -2.22
C GLU A 157 -7.52 -14.96 -0.95
N ASP A 158 -8.09 -15.64 0.05
CA ASP A 158 -8.47 -15.03 1.34
C ASP A 158 -7.21 -14.69 2.17
N ARG A 159 -6.28 -15.64 2.29
CA ARG A 159 -4.97 -15.42 2.94
C ARG A 159 -4.15 -14.36 2.21
N TRP A 160 -4.20 -14.39 0.89
CA TRP A 160 -3.54 -13.40 0.05
C TRP A 160 -4.07 -11.98 0.32
N ILE A 161 -5.38 -11.75 0.19
CA ILE A 161 -5.94 -10.40 0.37
C ILE A 161 -5.76 -9.90 1.82
N ALA A 162 -5.86 -10.79 2.81
CA ALA A 162 -5.57 -10.46 4.20
C ALA A 162 -4.13 -9.96 4.38
N SER A 163 -3.16 -10.59 3.72
CA SER A 163 -1.76 -10.14 3.69
C SER A 163 -1.59 -8.79 2.99
N ARG A 164 -2.32 -8.56 1.89
CA ARG A 164 -2.31 -7.27 1.17
C ARG A 164 -2.85 -6.12 2.01
N VAL A 165 -3.83 -6.37 2.87
CA VAL A 165 -4.34 -5.37 3.83
C VAL A 165 -3.28 -4.97 4.83
N GLN A 166 -2.47 -5.92 5.32
CA GLN A 166 -1.36 -5.59 6.23
C GLN A 166 -0.34 -4.68 5.54
N ASN A 167 -0.04 -4.93 4.27
CA ASN A 167 0.82 -4.05 3.47
C ASN A 167 0.19 -2.66 3.26
N LEU A 168 -1.13 -2.58 3.04
CA LEU A 168 -1.84 -1.30 2.97
C LEU A 168 -1.68 -0.51 4.29
N ILE A 169 -1.90 -1.15 5.44
CA ILE A 169 -1.71 -0.52 6.75
C ILE A 169 -0.27 -0.02 6.90
N ALA A 170 0.72 -0.86 6.57
CA ALA A 170 2.13 -0.50 6.67
C ALA A 170 2.50 0.69 5.78
N ASN A 171 2.09 0.66 4.52
CA ASN A 171 2.41 1.69 3.53
C ASN A 171 1.76 3.02 3.90
N VAL A 172 0.48 3.00 4.29
CA VAL A 172 -0.26 4.21 4.69
C VAL A 172 0.32 4.79 5.97
N THR A 173 0.53 3.96 7.00
CA THR A 173 1.11 4.41 8.27
C THR A 173 2.50 5.02 8.05
N GLY A 174 3.38 4.32 7.33
CA GLY A 174 4.72 4.83 7.02
C GLY A 174 4.72 6.11 6.19
N SER A 175 3.71 6.31 5.34
CA SER A 175 3.55 7.54 4.56
C SER A 175 3.04 8.69 5.42
N VAL A 176 2.07 8.44 6.31
CA VAL A 176 1.54 9.44 7.25
C VAL A 176 2.60 9.93 8.23
N GLU A 177 3.36 9.01 8.84
CA GLU A 177 4.46 9.34 9.76
C GLU A 177 5.54 10.21 9.10
N LYS A 178 5.73 10.07 7.78
CA LYS A 178 6.67 10.86 6.98
C LYS A 178 6.03 12.09 6.34
N MET A 179 4.76 12.39 6.65
CA MET A 179 3.96 13.47 6.04
C MET A 179 3.86 13.37 4.50
N ARG A 180 3.97 12.17 3.93
CA ARG A 180 3.77 11.86 2.51
C ARG A 180 2.29 11.57 2.24
N LEU A 181 1.45 12.58 2.49
CA LEU A 181 0.00 12.42 2.58
C LEU A 181 -0.65 12.10 1.23
N ARG A 182 -0.07 12.56 0.13
CA ARG A 182 -0.54 12.20 -1.22
C ARG A 182 -0.29 10.72 -1.50
N GLU A 183 0.89 10.20 -1.17
CA GLU A 183 1.19 8.77 -1.27
C GLU A 183 0.19 7.93 -0.44
N ALA A 184 -0.05 8.31 0.82
CA ALA A 184 -1.02 7.64 1.69
C ALA A 184 -2.43 7.58 1.08
N LEU A 185 -2.94 8.72 0.57
CA LEU A 185 -4.25 8.77 -0.05
C LEU A 185 -4.32 8.00 -1.37
N HIS A 186 -3.23 7.98 -2.14
CA HIS A 186 -3.18 7.20 -3.38
C HIS A 186 -3.28 5.70 -3.10
N GLU A 187 -2.59 5.22 -2.04
CA GLU A 187 -2.72 3.83 -1.57
C GLU A 187 -4.16 3.50 -1.16
N ILE A 188 -4.76 4.34 -0.32
CA ILE A 188 -6.13 4.14 0.19
C ILE A 188 -7.15 4.17 -0.94
N LEU A 189 -7.11 5.15 -1.85
CA LEU A 189 -8.18 5.38 -2.81
C LEU A 189 -8.01 4.60 -4.11
N PHE A 190 -6.78 4.37 -4.57
CA PHE A 190 -6.53 3.90 -5.94
C PHE A 190 -5.68 2.63 -6.01
N ALA A 191 -4.53 2.56 -5.34
CA ALA A 191 -3.62 1.43 -5.52
C ALA A 191 -4.23 0.11 -5.05
N PHE A 192 -4.92 0.13 -3.91
CA PHE A 192 -5.53 -1.07 -3.32
C PHE A 192 -6.74 -1.61 -4.11
N GLU A 193 -7.32 -0.83 -5.02
CA GLU A 193 -8.44 -1.27 -5.87
C GLU A 193 -8.06 -2.45 -6.76
N GLY A 194 -6.83 -2.47 -7.27
CA GLY A 194 -6.35 -3.57 -8.09
C GLY A 194 -6.33 -4.89 -7.32
N ASP A 195 -6.00 -4.83 -6.02
CA ASP A 195 -5.98 -6.02 -5.17
C ASP A 195 -7.40 -6.51 -4.83
N LEU A 196 -8.33 -5.59 -4.52
CA LEU A 196 -9.74 -5.91 -4.31
C LEU A 196 -10.41 -6.49 -5.56
N ALA A 197 -10.18 -5.88 -6.73
CA ALA A 197 -10.72 -6.35 -8.00
C ALA A 197 -10.20 -7.75 -8.34
N TRP A 198 -8.93 -8.00 -8.08
CA TRP A 198 -8.33 -9.31 -8.26
C TRP A 198 -8.92 -10.36 -7.32
N TYR A 199 -9.04 -10.04 -6.03
CA TYR A 199 -9.67 -10.92 -5.04
C TYR A 199 -11.09 -11.32 -5.47
N LEU A 200 -11.93 -10.33 -5.81
CA LEU A 200 -13.30 -10.56 -6.27
C LEU A 200 -13.36 -11.40 -7.55
N LYS A 201 -12.41 -11.18 -8.47
CA LYS A 201 -12.31 -11.98 -9.70
C LYS A 201 -12.00 -13.44 -9.39
N ARG A 202 -11.07 -13.71 -8.47
CA ARG A 202 -10.68 -15.07 -8.03
C ARG A 202 -11.84 -15.78 -7.35
N ALA A 203 -12.49 -15.13 -6.39
CA ALA A 203 -13.64 -15.69 -5.69
C ALA A 203 -14.79 -16.02 -6.66
N LYS A 204 -15.11 -15.10 -7.59
CA LYS A 204 -16.14 -15.33 -8.62
C LYS A 204 -15.81 -16.48 -9.56
N ALA A 205 -14.54 -16.62 -9.97
CA ALA A 205 -14.11 -17.74 -10.82
C ALA A 205 -14.35 -19.09 -10.13
N LYS A 206 -14.18 -19.15 -8.81
CA LYS A 206 -14.49 -20.34 -8.00
C LYS A 206 -15.99 -20.50 -7.68
N GLY A 207 -16.86 -19.61 -8.15
CA GLY A 207 -18.29 -19.63 -7.86
C GLY A 207 -18.62 -19.30 -6.40
N ARG A 208 -17.71 -18.65 -5.67
CA ARG A 208 -17.86 -18.31 -4.26
C ARG A 208 -18.76 -17.08 -4.05
N ASN A 209 -19.40 -17.03 -2.89
CA ASN A 209 -20.20 -15.90 -2.40
C ASN A 209 -20.06 -15.69 -0.88
N ASP A 210 -19.12 -16.36 -0.24
CA ASP A 210 -18.84 -16.38 1.20
C ASP A 210 -17.80 -15.32 1.64
N TYR A 211 -17.57 -14.31 0.81
CA TYR A 211 -16.51 -13.32 1.00
C TYR A 211 -16.97 -11.99 1.63
N ASP A 212 -18.24 -11.84 1.97
CA ASP A 212 -18.75 -10.57 2.54
C ASP A 212 -18.08 -10.24 3.88
N GLY A 213 -17.79 -11.25 4.71
CA GLY A 213 -17.14 -11.07 6.01
C GLY A 213 -15.72 -10.50 5.88
N ILE A 214 -14.91 -11.05 4.97
CA ILE A 214 -13.54 -10.54 4.75
C ILE A 214 -13.57 -9.16 4.09
N LEU A 215 -14.47 -8.92 3.13
CA LEU A 215 -14.63 -7.58 2.53
C LEU A 215 -15.08 -6.54 3.54
N HIS A 216 -15.96 -6.89 4.48
CA HIS A 216 -16.35 -6.02 5.59
C HIS A 216 -15.14 -5.63 6.44
N GLN A 217 -14.30 -6.59 6.83
CA GLN A 217 -13.08 -6.32 7.60
C GLN A 217 -12.13 -5.39 6.82
N ILE A 218 -11.92 -5.70 5.54
CA ILE A 218 -11.05 -4.92 4.65
C ILE A 218 -11.53 -3.47 4.55
N GLN A 219 -12.82 -3.25 4.27
CA GLN A 219 -13.38 -1.91 4.14
C GLN A 219 -13.39 -1.17 5.48
N SER A 220 -13.60 -1.87 6.60
CA SER A 220 -13.46 -1.27 7.93
C SER A 220 -12.06 -0.72 8.14
N THR A 221 -11.02 -1.52 7.89
CA THR A 221 -9.63 -1.04 7.97
C THR A 221 -9.38 0.13 7.03
N ARG A 222 -9.82 0.04 5.78
CA ARG A 222 -9.64 1.10 4.78
C ARG A 222 -10.32 2.41 5.17
N VAL A 223 -11.54 2.35 5.73
CA VAL A 223 -12.29 3.51 6.22
C VAL A 223 -11.60 4.13 7.43
N ALA A 224 -11.07 3.33 8.36
CA ALA A 224 -10.30 3.82 9.49
C ALA A 224 -9.05 4.60 9.03
N LEU A 225 -8.31 4.07 8.05
CA LEU A 225 -7.16 4.74 7.43
C LEU A 225 -7.54 6.05 6.70
N LEU A 226 -8.74 6.09 6.10
CA LEU A 226 -9.27 7.28 5.40
C LEU A 226 -9.72 8.39 6.36
N SER A 227 -10.11 8.04 7.59
CA SER A 227 -10.81 8.92 8.52
C SER A 227 -10.11 10.27 8.84
N PRO A 228 -8.76 10.38 8.95
CA PRO A 228 -8.14 11.69 9.19
C PRO A 228 -8.28 12.64 7.99
N PHE A 229 -8.42 12.07 6.79
CA PHE A 229 -8.44 12.83 5.54
C PHE A 229 -9.86 13.22 5.15
N ALA A 230 -10.83 12.30 5.28
CA ALA A 230 -12.23 12.49 4.92
C ALA A 230 -13.15 12.04 6.08
N PRO A 231 -13.18 12.79 7.19
CA PRO A 231 -13.80 12.33 8.43
C PRO A 231 -15.31 12.15 8.34
N HIS A 232 -16.03 12.98 7.57
CA HIS A 232 -17.49 12.94 7.57
C HIS A 232 -18.02 11.72 6.83
N ILE A 233 -17.48 11.46 5.64
CA ILE A 233 -17.85 10.28 4.84
C ILE A 233 -17.32 9.00 5.48
N ALA A 234 -16.18 9.04 6.16
CA ALA A 234 -15.65 7.90 6.88
C ALA A 234 -16.58 7.47 8.03
N GLU A 235 -17.15 8.42 8.80
CA GLU A 235 -18.15 8.09 9.83
C GLU A 235 -19.41 7.46 9.21
N GLU A 236 -19.90 7.98 8.08
CA GLU A 236 -21.04 7.38 7.37
C GLU A 236 -20.74 5.97 6.86
N MET A 237 -19.57 5.76 6.23
CA MET A 237 -19.11 4.44 5.78
C MET A 237 -18.99 3.45 6.95
N TRP A 238 -18.44 3.91 8.07
CA TRP A 238 -18.27 3.15 9.31
C TRP A 238 -19.61 2.69 9.89
N GLU A 239 -20.60 3.59 9.92
CA GLU A 239 -21.96 3.28 10.35
C GLU A 239 -22.64 2.30 9.38
N LYS A 240 -22.48 2.46 8.06
CA LYS A 240 -23.04 1.53 7.06
C LYS A 240 -22.50 0.11 7.22
N LEU A 241 -21.21 -0.01 7.53
CA LEU A 241 -20.54 -1.26 7.91
C LEU A 241 -21.01 -1.80 9.27
N SER A 242 -21.85 -1.07 10.00
CA SER A 242 -22.39 -1.47 11.31
C SER A 242 -21.28 -1.66 12.36
N ASN A 243 -20.18 -0.93 12.22
CA ASN A 243 -19.11 -0.93 13.20
C ASN A 243 -19.54 -0.13 14.45
N PRO A 244 -19.12 -0.55 15.66
CA PRO A 244 -19.45 0.17 16.87
C PRO A 244 -18.62 1.45 16.99
N LYS A 245 -19.15 2.40 17.76
CA LYS A 245 -18.52 3.71 18.05
C LYS A 245 -18.27 4.54 16.78
N MET A 246 -17.79 5.77 16.99
CA MET A 246 -17.31 6.64 15.92
C MET A 246 -15.91 6.21 15.48
N VAL A 247 -15.60 6.24 14.18
CA VAL A 247 -14.27 5.90 13.67
C VAL A 247 -13.20 6.85 14.20
N SER A 248 -13.56 8.13 14.42
CA SER A 248 -12.70 9.12 15.07
C SER A 248 -12.34 8.79 16.53
N LYS A 249 -12.97 7.77 17.13
CA LYS A 249 -12.74 7.29 18.50
C LYS A 249 -12.18 5.87 18.55
N THR A 250 -11.78 5.31 17.41
CA THR A 250 -11.10 4.01 17.34
C THR A 250 -9.59 4.19 17.26
N SER A 251 -8.85 3.15 17.64
CA SER A 251 -7.40 3.10 17.43
C SER A 251 -7.07 3.08 15.94
N TRP A 252 -5.89 3.61 15.60
CA TRP A 252 -5.33 3.46 14.26
C TRP A 252 -5.13 1.96 13.96
N PRO A 253 -5.40 1.49 12.73
CA PRO A 253 -5.14 0.10 12.37
C PRO A 253 -3.65 -0.27 12.53
N GLU A 254 -3.39 -1.38 13.19
CA GLU A 254 -2.03 -1.89 13.42
C GLU A 254 -1.76 -3.12 12.55
N ILE A 255 -0.49 -3.32 12.20
CA ILE A 255 -0.05 -4.47 11.42
C ILE A 255 -0.07 -5.72 12.30
N ASP A 256 -0.75 -6.76 11.83
CA ASP A 256 -0.64 -8.11 12.38
C ASP A 256 0.28 -8.95 11.48
N THR A 257 1.53 -9.12 11.92
CA THR A 257 2.53 -9.91 11.18
C THR A 257 2.17 -11.39 11.10
N GLY A 258 1.32 -11.90 12.01
CA GLY A 258 0.84 -13.29 11.98
C GLY A 258 -0.14 -13.57 10.85
N VAL A 259 -0.74 -12.53 10.26
CA VAL A 259 -1.66 -12.63 9.12
C VAL A 259 -0.91 -12.62 7.78
N ILE A 260 0.33 -12.14 7.75
CA ILE A 260 1.12 -12.05 6.52
C ILE A 260 1.59 -13.44 6.09
N ASP A 261 1.03 -13.91 4.97
CA ASP A 261 1.37 -15.18 4.34
C ASP A 261 2.23 -14.91 3.09
N ALA A 262 3.56 -14.97 3.27
CA ALA A 262 4.55 -14.83 2.20
C ALA A 262 4.32 -15.82 1.05
N LYS A 263 3.89 -17.05 1.37
CA LYS A 263 3.59 -18.09 0.39
C LYS A 263 2.37 -17.72 -0.44
N ALA A 264 1.29 -17.26 0.19
CA ALA A 264 0.11 -16.79 -0.52
C ALA A 264 0.40 -15.58 -1.43
N ILE A 265 1.23 -14.63 -0.98
CA ILE A 265 1.68 -13.50 -1.80
C ILE A 265 2.39 -13.99 -3.07
N GLN A 266 3.41 -14.84 -2.94
CA GLN A 266 4.16 -15.33 -4.09
C GLN A 266 3.32 -16.18 -5.03
N ALA A 267 2.47 -17.03 -4.47
CA ALA A 267 1.60 -17.90 -5.24
C ALA A 267 0.61 -17.07 -6.10
N GLU A 268 0.03 -16.03 -5.54
CA GLU A 268 -0.92 -15.19 -6.28
C GLU A 268 -0.22 -14.25 -7.29
N ASP A 269 0.99 -13.77 -6.99
CA ASP A 269 1.80 -12.99 -7.93
C ASP A 269 2.19 -13.84 -9.16
N LEU A 270 2.55 -15.12 -8.94
CA LEU A 270 2.77 -16.08 -10.02
C LEU A 270 1.50 -16.26 -10.86
N LEU A 271 0.34 -16.41 -10.22
CA LEU A 271 -0.93 -16.58 -10.91
C LEU A 271 -1.29 -15.35 -11.77
N LYS A 272 -1.16 -14.13 -11.20
CA LYS A 272 -1.33 -12.87 -11.94
C LYS A 272 -0.38 -12.78 -13.13
N SER A 273 0.89 -13.15 -12.95
CA SER A 273 1.88 -13.14 -14.03
C SER A 273 1.49 -14.07 -15.17
N ILE A 274 1.07 -15.30 -14.88
CA ILE A 274 0.67 -16.28 -15.90
C ILE A 274 -0.54 -15.78 -16.69
N ILE A 275 -1.57 -15.26 -16.00
CA ILE A 275 -2.77 -14.75 -16.68
C ILE A 275 -2.43 -13.57 -17.59
N ASN A 276 -1.58 -12.66 -17.14
CA ASN A 276 -1.09 -11.55 -17.95
C ASN A 276 -0.27 -12.03 -19.16
N ASP A 277 0.60 -13.02 -18.98
CA ASP A 277 1.40 -13.60 -20.06
C ASP A 277 0.51 -14.30 -21.11
N ILE A 278 -0.50 -15.07 -20.69
CA ILE A 278 -1.50 -15.66 -21.59
C ILE A 278 -2.18 -14.55 -22.40
N ALA A 279 -2.72 -13.52 -21.73
CA ALA A 279 -3.41 -12.41 -22.38
C ALA A 279 -2.51 -11.69 -23.39
N ASN A 280 -1.24 -11.46 -23.04
CA ASN A 280 -0.25 -10.85 -23.93
C ASN A 280 0.07 -11.73 -25.14
N ILE A 281 0.26 -13.04 -24.94
CA ILE A 281 0.49 -13.99 -26.04
C ILE A 281 -0.71 -13.99 -27.00
N LEU A 282 -1.94 -14.06 -26.49
CA LEU A 282 -3.15 -14.03 -27.31
C LEU A 282 -3.29 -12.72 -28.08
N LYS A 283 -3.00 -11.58 -27.42
CA LYS A 283 -3.03 -10.26 -28.06
C LYS A 283 -2.03 -10.14 -29.22
N VAL A 284 -0.82 -10.66 -29.05
CA VAL A 284 0.25 -10.59 -30.07
C VAL A 284 0.02 -11.60 -31.19
N THR A 285 -0.31 -12.84 -30.85
CA THR A 285 -0.46 -13.94 -31.82
C THR A 285 -1.80 -13.93 -32.54
N LYS A 286 -2.83 -13.29 -31.96
CA LYS A 286 -4.22 -13.27 -32.43
C LYS A 286 -4.84 -14.67 -32.59
N ILE A 287 -4.28 -15.68 -31.92
CA ILE A 287 -4.81 -17.04 -31.90
C ILE A 287 -6.05 -17.05 -31.00
N THR A 288 -7.08 -17.81 -31.37
CA THR A 288 -8.20 -18.13 -30.48
C THR A 288 -7.83 -19.41 -29.73
N PRO A 289 -7.69 -19.39 -28.39
CA PRO A 289 -7.28 -20.55 -27.64
C PRO A 289 -8.38 -21.61 -27.69
N LYS A 290 -7.99 -22.87 -27.89
CA LYS A 290 -8.82 -24.07 -27.67
C LYS A 290 -8.37 -24.83 -26.44
N LYS A 291 -7.06 -24.82 -26.18
CA LYS A 291 -6.45 -25.46 -25.02
C LYS A 291 -5.24 -24.64 -24.56
N ILE A 292 -5.07 -24.52 -23.25
CA ILE A 292 -3.87 -23.93 -22.65
C ILE A 292 -3.15 -25.01 -21.84
N THR A 293 -1.84 -25.13 -22.04
CA THR A 293 -1.00 -26.03 -21.26
C THR A 293 0.12 -25.22 -20.61
N ILE A 294 0.31 -25.41 -19.31
CA ILE A 294 1.33 -24.74 -18.50
C ILE A 294 2.36 -25.77 -18.07
N TYR A 295 3.64 -25.42 -18.18
CA TYR A 295 4.76 -26.27 -17.78
C TYR A 295 5.53 -25.62 -16.63
N THR A 296 5.61 -26.30 -15.50
CA THR A 296 6.48 -25.92 -14.37
C THR A 296 7.87 -26.51 -14.54
N ALA A 297 8.86 -25.90 -13.89
CA ALA A 297 10.23 -26.37 -13.96
C ALA A 297 10.40 -27.70 -13.20
N ASP A 298 11.35 -28.52 -13.66
CA ASP A 298 11.81 -29.72 -12.95
C ASP A 298 12.35 -29.35 -11.55
N SER A 299 12.14 -30.25 -10.59
CA SER A 299 12.74 -30.25 -9.25
C SER A 299 14.20 -29.76 -9.20
N PHE A 300 15.10 -30.21 -10.08
CA PHE A 300 16.50 -29.77 -10.02
C PHE A 300 16.67 -28.28 -10.37
N LYS A 301 15.83 -27.74 -11.27
CA LYS A 301 15.83 -26.31 -11.61
C LYS A 301 15.31 -25.48 -10.44
N CYS A 302 14.34 -25.99 -9.69
CA CYS A 302 13.86 -25.37 -8.46
C CYS A 302 14.97 -25.26 -7.41
N THR A 303 15.70 -26.35 -7.15
CA THR A 303 16.85 -26.35 -6.23
C THR A 303 17.94 -25.38 -6.70
N ALA A 304 18.29 -25.41 -7.98
CA ALA A 304 19.28 -24.50 -8.55
C ALA A 304 18.85 -23.03 -8.47
N TYR A 305 17.58 -22.72 -8.72
CA TYR A 305 17.04 -21.36 -8.61
C TYR A 305 17.18 -20.81 -7.19
N HIS A 306 16.83 -21.58 -6.16
CA HIS A 306 16.95 -21.14 -4.77
C HIS A 306 18.40 -20.89 -4.37
N ALA A 307 19.32 -21.76 -4.80
CA ALA A 307 20.75 -21.54 -4.59
C ALA A 307 21.26 -20.27 -5.30
N ILE A 308 20.80 -19.99 -6.53
CA ILE A 308 21.11 -18.73 -7.23
C ILE A 308 20.53 -17.53 -6.47
N LEU A 309 19.29 -17.63 -6.00
CA LEU A 309 18.62 -16.57 -5.25
C LEU A 309 19.38 -16.23 -3.96
N GLU A 310 19.82 -17.23 -3.21
CA GLU A 310 20.66 -17.04 -2.01
C GLU A 310 21.95 -16.29 -2.33
N GLN A 311 22.65 -16.68 -3.40
CA GLN A 311 23.89 -16.03 -3.82
C GLN A 311 23.65 -14.57 -4.23
N VAL A 312 22.61 -14.32 -5.01
CA VAL A 312 22.24 -12.95 -5.43
C VAL A 312 21.84 -12.08 -4.23
N MET A 313 21.17 -12.66 -3.22
CA MET A 313 20.84 -11.96 -1.98
C MET A 313 22.07 -11.66 -1.13
N ASN A 314 23.15 -12.44 -1.26
CA ASN A 314 24.46 -12.20 -0.67
C ASN A 314 25.37 -11.33 -1.57
N GLU A 315 24.78 -10.54 -2.48
CA GLU A 315 25.46 -9.63 -3.42
C GLU A 315 26.38 -10.33 -4.45
N GLN A 316 26.39 -11.66 -4.50
CA GLN A 316 27.12 -12.40 -5.52
C GLN A 316 26.29 -12.47 -6.80
N THR A 317 26.76 -11.81 -7.86
CA THR A 317 26.09 -11.77 -9.16
C THR A 317 26.97 -12.33 -10.30
N ASN A 318 28.20 -12.73 -9.98
CA ASN A 318 29.12 -13.27 -10.97
C ASN A 318 28.68 -14.68 -11.39
N MET A 319 28.25 -14.80 -12.65
CA MET A 319 27.79 -16.06 -13.23
C MET A 319 28.82 -17.18 -13.11
N GLY A 320 30.12 -16.90 -13.31
CA GLY A 320 31.17 -17.91 -13.22
C GLY A 320 31.34 -18.48 -11.81
N VAL A 321 31.20 -17.63 -10.79
CA VAL A 321 31.25 -18.05 -9.37
C VAL A 321 30.03 -18.89 -9.02
N ILE A 322 28.84 -18.37 -9.32
CA ILE A 322 27.56 -19.07 -9.08
C ILE A 322 27.55 -20.43 -9.77
N MET A 323 27.97 -20.48 -11.04
CA MET A 323 28.04 -21.72 -11.81
C MET A 323 28.97 -22.75 -11.16
N LYS A 324 30.14 -22.31 -10.69
CA LYS A 324 31.12 -23.19 -10.03
C LYS A 324 30.55 -23.79 -8.74
N GLU A 325 29.86 -22.99 -7.93
CA GLU A 325 29.23 -23.46 -6.70
C GLU A 325 28.09 -24.45 -6.97
N LEU A 326 27.21 -24.14 -7.93
CA LEU A 326 26.13 -25.04 -8.32
C LEU A 326 26.65 -26.38 -8.86
N ILE A 327 27.76 -26.39 -9.61
CA ILE A 327 28.38 -27.63 -10.10
C ILE A 327 28.98 -28.46 -8.96
N ASN A 328 29.51 -27.81 -7.93
CA ASN A 328 30.12 -28.49 -6.78
C ASN A 328 29.09 -29.07 -5.80
N ASN A 329 27.83 -28.61 -5.84
CA ASN A 329 26.74 -29.19 -5.06
C ASN A 329 26.13 -30.40 -5.82
N PRO A 330 26.11 -31.61 -5.22
CA PRO A 330 25.54 -32.81 -5.84
C PRO A 330 24.12 -32.63 -6.37
N GLU A 331 23.26 -31.89 -5.65
CA GLU A 331 21.84 -31.69 -5.97
C GLU A 331 21.62 -30.77 -7.18
N THR A 332 22.59 -29.91 -7.49
CA THR A 332 22.50 -28.96 -8.61
C THR A 332 23.53 -29.23 -9.71
N SER A 333 24.31 -30.31 -9.58
CA SER A 333 25.44 -30.62 -10.46
C SER A 333 25.06 -30.80 -11.95
N ASP A 334 23.81 -31.19 -12.21
CA ASP A 334 23.26 -31.32 -13.56
C ASP A 334 23.05 -29.97 -14.29
N ILE A 335 23.14 -28.84 -13.58
CA ILE A 335 23.07 -27.50 -14.18
C ILE A 335 24.17 -27.25 -15.21
N LYS A 336 25.28 -28.01 -15.16
CA LYS A 336 26.36 -27.97 -16.17
C LYS A 336 25.85 -28.19 -17.60
N LYS A 337 24.72 -28.89 -17.75
CA LYS A 337 24.06 -29.15 -19.03
C LYS A 337 23.20 -27.97 -19.51
N ASN A 338 22.92 -26.99 -18.64
CA ASN A 338 22.00 -25.88 -18.87
C ASN A 338 22.58 -24.51 -18.43
N PRO A 339 23.73 -24.05 -18.96
CA PRO A 339 24.32 -22.75 -18.58
C PRO A 339 23.39 -21.56 -18.89
N ASP A 340 22.59 -21.65 -19.96
CA ASP A 340 21.59 -20.65 -20.33
C ASP A 340 20.53 -20.44 -19.24
N PHE A 341 20.19 -21.48 -18.47
CA PHE A 341 19.25 -21.37 -17.36
C PHE A 341 19.81 -20.45 -16.28
N VAL A 342 21.08 -20.65 -15.88
CA VAL A 342 21.73 -19.87 -14.82
C VAL A 342 21.80 -18.39 -15.21
N GLN A 343 22.25 -18.09 -16.43
CA GLN A 343 22.30 -16.72 -16.93
C GLN A 343 20.92 -16.03 -16.88
N LYS A 344 19.89 -16.74 -17.32
CA LYS A 344 18.52 -16.24 -17.36
C LYS A 344 17.92 -16.09 -15.96
N ALA A 345 18.17 -17.03 -15.04
CA ALA A 345 17.71 -16.99 -13.66
C ALA A 345 18.32 -15.80 -12.91
N ILE A 346 19.64 -15.57 -13.03
CA ILE A 346 20.30 -14.39 -12.45
C ILE A 346 19.66 -13.10 -12.97
N LYS A 347 19.47 -12.99 -14.30
CA LYS A 347 18.84 -11.82 -14.91
C LYS A 347 17.43 -11.57 -14.38
N ASP A 348 16.63 -12.62 -14.25
CA ASP A 348 15.26 -12.52 -13.75
C ASP A 348 15.23 -12.08 -12.30
N ILE A 349 16.01 -12.73 -11.43
CA ILE A 349 16.09 -12.37 -10.01
C ILE A 349 16.53 -10.91 -9.84
N LEU A 350 17.54 -10.47 -10.60
CA LEU A 350 18.03 -9.09 -10.55
C LEU A 350 17.01 -8.06 -11.07
N SER A 351 16.05 -8.47 -11.90
CA SER A 351 14.99 -7.58 -12.38
C SER A 351 13.87 -7.35 -11.36
N GLU A 352 13.79 -8.20 -10.33
CA GLU A 352 12.75 -8.12 -9.30
C GLU A 352 13.17 -7.19 -8.15
N PRO A 353 12.24 -6.46 -7.51
CA PRO A 353 12.51 -5.71 -6.28
C PRO A 353 13.02 -6.62 -5.15
N THR A 354 13.89 -6.08 -4.28
CA THR A 354 14.49 -6.83 -3.15
C THR A 354 13.45 -7.49 -2.24
N GLU A 355 12.31 -6.85 -2.01
CA GLU A 355 11.27 -7.42 -1.15
C GLU A 355 10.67 -8.71 -1.75
N ILE A 356 10.45 -8.76 -3.08
CA ILE A 356 9.97 -9.99 -3.75
C ILE A 356 11.01 -11.10 -3.61
N ARG A 357 12.30 -10.77 -3.74
CA ARG A 357 13.39 -11.74 -3.59
C ARG A 357 13.42 -12.35 -2.19
N LYS A 358 13.25 -11.52 -1.15
CA LYS A 358 13.18 -11.99 0.25
C LYS A 358 12.01 -12.94 0.45
N THR A 359 10.82 -12.56 -0.03
CA THR A 359 9.64 -13.42 0.09
C THR A 359 9.83 -14.74 -0.66
N LYS A 360 10.41 -14.76 -1.86
CA LYS A 360 10.72 -16.03 -2.55
C LYS A 360 11.74 -16.88 -1.79
N LEU A 361 12.70 -16.24 -1.12
CA LEU A 361 13.70 -16.95 -0.32
C LEU A 361 13.09 -17.60 0.93
N GLU A 362 12.06 -16.99 1.51
CA GLU A 362 11.31 -17.53 2.66
C GLU A 362 10.44 -18.74 2.28
N VAL A 363 10.08 -18.89 1.00
CA VAL A 363 9.14 -19.92 0.52
C VAL A 363 9.88 -20.98 -0.31
N LYS A 364 10.85 -21.68 0.30
CA LYS A 364 11.62 -22.75 -0.37
C LYS A 364 10.77 -23.96 -0.78
N ASP A 365 9.73 -24.27 -0.01
CA ASP A 365 8.87 -25.45 -0.19
C ASP A 365 7.57 -25.13 -0.96
N PHE A 366 7.65 -24.25 -1.96
CA PHE A 366 6.51 -23.94 -2.82
C PHE A 366 6.39 -24.95 -3.97
N ASP A 367 5.39 -25.83 -3.88
CA ASP A 367 5.02 -26.71 -4.99
C ASP A 367 4.19 -25.93 -6.03
N GLU A 368 4.88 -25.35 -7.01
CA GLU A 368 4.27 -24.62 -8.12
C GLU A 368 3.28 -25.48 -8.90
N LYS A 369 3.61 -26.76 -9.14
CA LYS A 369 2.77 -27.64 -9.95
C LYS A 369 1.44 -27.90 -9.25
N GLN A 370 1.50 -28.29 -7.98
CA GLN A 370 0.31 -28.55 -7.18
C GLN A 370 -0.57 -27.30 -7.09
N PHE A 371 0.02 -26.14 -6.78
CA PHE A 371 -0.70 -24.87 -6.66
C PHE A 371 -1.35 -24.46 -7.99
N LEU A 372 -0.60 -24.45 -9.09
CA LEU A 372 -1.14 -24.03 -10.38
C LEU A 372 -2.22 -25.00 -10.87
N SER A 373 -2.07 -26.30 -10.58
CA SER A 373 -3.07 -27.32 -10.91
C SER A 373 -4.40 -27.09 -10.17
N SER A 374 -4.35 -26.64 -8.91
CA SER A 374 -5.57 -26.35 -8.14
C SER A 374 -6.19 -24.99 -8.50
N GLU A 375 -5.37 -23.98 -8.77
CA GLU A 375 -5.84 -22.60 -8.82
C GLU A 375 -6.10 -22.03 -10.23
N LEU A 376 -5.44 -22.52 -11.28
CA LEU A 376 -5.57 -21.93 -12.63
C LEU A 376 -6.88 -22.31 -13.33
N GLY A 377 -7.46 -23.47 -13.01
CA GLY A 377 -8.61 -24.03 -13.73
C GLY A 377 -9.79 -23.06 -13.84
N SER A 378 -10.26 -22.59 -12.70
CA SER A 378 -11.44 -21.72 -12.60
C SER A 378 -11.24 -20.38 -13.31
N ILE A 379 -10.11 -19.73 -13.08
CA ILE A 379 -9.84 -18.40 -13.62
C ILE A 379 -9.53 -18.40 -15.12
N ILE A 380 -8.82 -19.42 -15.63
CA ILE A 380 -8.59 -19.55 -17.08
C ILE A 380 -9.89 -19.88 -17.80
N GLN A 381 -10.74 -20.74 -17.23
CA GLN A 381 -12.05 -21.01 -17.78
C GLN A 381 -12.91 -19.74 -17.83
N GLN A 382 -12.87 -18.90 -16.79
CA GLN A 382 -13.62 -17.64 -16.76
C GLN A 382 -13.08 -16.61 -17.77
N ASP A 383 -11.76 -16.43 -17.85
CA ASP A 383 -11.15 -15.38 -18.67
C ASP A 383 -11.05 -15.73 -20.16
N PHE A 384 -10.82 -17.01 -20.46
CA PHE A 384 -10.47 -17.48 -21.80
C PHE A 384 -11.43 -18.55 -22.35
N GLY A 385 -12.33 -19.09 -21.53
CA GLY A 385 -13.34 -20.07 -21.97
C GLY A 385 -12.78 -21.45 -22.32
N VAL A 386 -11.57 -21.76 -21.87
CA VAL A 386 -10.86 -23.01 -22.20
C VAL A 386 -10.35 -23.73 -20.96
N GLU A 387 -10.14 -25.03 -21.10
CA GLU A 387 -9.47 -25.84 -20.07
C GLU A 387 -7.95 -25.59 -20.06
N VAL A 388 -7.39 -25.65 -18.85
CA VAL A 388 -5.94 -25.63 -18.62
C VAL A 388 -5.46 -26.98 -18.11
N THR A 389 -4.30 -27.40 -18.58
CA THR A 389 -3.57 -28.53 -18.00
C THR A 389 -2.20 -28.07 -17.53
N VAL A 390 -1.76 -28.54 -16.36
CA VAL A 390 -0.44 -28.21 -15.81
C VAL A 390 0.41 -29.49 -15.77
N PHE A 391 1.62 -29.41 -16.31
CA PHE A 391 2.61 -30.48 -16.25
C PHE A 391 3.90 -29.96 -15.62
N ALA A 392 4.64 -30.82 -14.94
CA ALA A 392 6.05 -30.55 -14.67
C ALA A 392 6.91 -31.05 -15.84
N GLU A 393 8.07 -30.42 -16.03
CA GLU A 393 9.02 -30.78 -17.09
C GLU A 393 9.48 -32.25 -17.03
N ASP A 394 9.52 -32.83 -15.83
CA ASP A 394 9.93 -34.19 -15.52
C ASP A 394 8.76 -35.20 -15.44
N ASP A 395 7.53 -34.78 -15.79
CA ASP A 395 6.37 -35.68 -15.80
C ASP A 395 6.50 -36.79 -16.86
N SER A 396 6.28 -38.04 -16.44
CA SER A 396 6.35 -39.20 -17.34
C SER A 396 5.30 -39.19 -18.47
N ASN A 397 4.15 -38.56 -18.24
CA ASN A 397 3.03 -38.45 -19.18
C ASN A 397 2.86 -37.02 -19.74
N ILE A 398 3.95 -36.25 -19.82
CA ILE A 398 3.91 -34.86 -20.29
C ILE A 398 3.39 -34.75 -21.73
N TYR A 399 2.42 -33.85 -21.95
CA TYR A 399 1.98 -33.45 -23.28
C TYR A 399 2.74 -32.20 -23.72
N ASP A 400 3.78 -32.36 -24.54
CA ASP A 400 4.58 -31.23 -25.06
C ASP A 400 4.94 -31.37 -26.55
N PRO A 401 3.97 -31.19 -27.46
CA PRO A 401 4.19 -31.36 -28.90
C PRO A 401 5.16 -30.33 -29.51
N LYS A 402 5.46 -29.22 -28.81
CA LYS A 402 6.33 -28.14 -29.28
C LYS A 402 7.65 -28.02 -28.51
N GLY A 403 7.94 -28.94 -27.59
CA GLY A 403 9.17 -28.93 -26.79
C GLY A 403 9.31 -27.66 -25.94
N LYS A 404 8.20 -27.11 -25.43
CA LYS A 404 8.17 -25.89 -24.62
C LYS A 404 8.52 -26.12 -23.15
N ALA A 405 8.32 -27.32 -22.62
CA ALA A 405 8.52 -27.63 -21.19
C ALA A 405 9.94 -27.31 -20.73
N ARG A 406 10.96 -27.60 -21.58
CA ARG A 406 12.37 -27.29 -21.29
C ARG A 406 12.67 -25.81 -21.02
N HIS A 407 11.78 -24.92 -21.45
CA HIS A 407 11.91 -23.47 -21.25
C HIS A 407 11.27 -22.98 -19.94
N ALA A 408 10.58 -23.85 -19.21
CA ALA A 408 10.04 -23.55 -17.89
C ALA A 408 11.17 -23.26 -16.90
N ARG A 409 10.93 -22.28 -16.04
CA ARG A 409 11.82 -21.86 -14.96
C ARG A 409 10.97 -21.59 -13.72
N PRO A 410 11.52 -21.74 -12.50
CA PRO A 410 10.79 -21.41 -11.27
C PRO A 410 10.27 -19.98 -11.32
N PHE A 411 9.03 -19.79 -10.90
CA PHE A 411 8.24 -18.55 -10.98
C PHE A 411 8.07 -17.96 -12.40
N LYS A 412 8.49 -18.68 -13.45
CA LYS A 412 8.24 -18.36 -14.86
C LYS A 412 7.91 -19.62 -15.67
N PRO A 413 6.72 -20.21 -15.48
CA PRO A 413 6.26 -21.37 -16.23
C PRO A 413 6.24 -21.12 -17.73
N ALA A 414 6.46 -22.18 -18.52
CA ALA A 414 6.30 -22.09 -19.98
C ALA A 414 4.83 -22.29 -20.37
N ILE A 415 4.39 -21.60 -21.42
CA ILE A 415 2.98 -21.57 -21.84
C ILE A 415 2.86 -22.08 -23.28
N LEU A 416 2.02 -23.09 -23.48
CA LEU A 416 1.55 -23.54 -24.79
C LEU A 416 0.08 -23.20 -24.95
N ILE A 417 -0.24 -22.46 -26.01
CA ILE A 417 -1.60 -22.16 -26.43
C ILE A 417 -1.80 -22.81 -27.81
N GLU A 418 -2.90 -23.54 -27.95
CA GLU A 418 -3.29 -24.26 -29.17
C GLU A 418 -4.66 -23.84 -29.68
#